data_AF-A0A7C7I0Z8-F1
#
_entry.id   AF-A0A7C7I0Z8-F1
#
_cell.length_a   1.000
_cell.length_b   1.000
_cell.length_c   1.000
_cell.angle_alpha   90.00
_cell.angle_beta   90.00
_cell.angle_gamma   90.00
#
_symmetry.space_group_name_H-M   'P 1'
#
loop_
_entity.id
_entity.type
_entity.pdbx_description
1 polymer ?
#
loop_
_entity_poly.entity_id
_entity_poly.type
_entity_poly.pdbx_seq_one_letter_code
_entity_poly.pdbx_strand_id
1 'polypeptide(L)'
;MLTDPLFGEFGSAEVLGDVYREFAAGSEIREAIEILGLIAITGDPDAHLILREALGHQTALIRRTAAIELERLTGEVSTVDIGVDNGLELPPEVLSAPPSYDPTRIDWGYLRRLGEAPELVTETTRGRIRIRMFTEHAPHTVQTIARLSEEGRYDGVAFHRVIPNFVVQGGDVEGFSGMGGPGFEITTELNGIPFQRGSVGMARLGKDTEGSQFFIAHTMLPHLDGGYTVFGWVVEGMDIVDRITQDDLILSARVEVRD
;
A
#
# COMPACT_ATOMS: atom_id res chain seq x y z
N MET A 1 -2.73 15.38 21.96
CA MET A 1 -2.95 14.73 23.27
C MET A 1 -4.46 14.52 23.39
N LEU A 2 -4.97 13.44 22.78
CA LEU A 2 -6.41 13.13 22.66
C LEU A 2 -6.74 11.94 23.58
N THR A 3 -6.52 12.10 24.87
CA THR A 3 -6.87 11.09 25.89
C THR A 3 -7.56 11.79 27.05
N ASP A 4 -8.64 12.51 26.75
CA ASP A 4 -9.53 13.05 27.77
C ASP A 4 -10.77 12.13 27.87
N PRO A 5 -11.03 11.48 29.02
CA PRO A 5 -12.16 10.58 29.21
C PRO A 5 -13.53 11.27 29.13
N LEU A 6 -13.61 12.61 29.03
CA LEU A 6 -14.84 13.34 28.73
C LEU A 6 -15.27 13.28 27.26
N PHE A 7 -14.43 12.76 26.35
CA PHE A 7 -14.80 12.50 24.95
C PHE A 7 -15.40 11.10 24.72
N GLY A 8 -15.52 10.26 25.75
CA GLY A 8 -16.18 8.95 25.66
C GLY A 8 -17.67 9.02 25.29
N GLU A 9 -18.28 10.20 25.37
CA GLU A 9 -19.69 10.44 25.00
C GLU A 9 -19.88 11.08 23.61
N PHE A 10 -18.80 11.29 22.84
CA PHE A 10 -18.86 11.78 21.45
C PHE A 10 -17.89 10.96 20.56
N GLY A 11 -18.25 9.82 19.97
CA GLY A 11 -19.51 9.11 19.93
C GLY A 11 -19.23 7.60 19.94
N SER A 12 -20.21 6.84 20.42
CA SER A 12 -20.14 5.37 20.46
C SER A 12 -19.78 4.82 19.08
N ALA A 13 -19.14 3.65 19.03
CA ALA A 13 -18.87 2.96 17.77
C ALA A 13 -20.15 2.85 16.91
N GLU A 14 -21.32 2.79 17.54
CA GLU A 14 -22.64 2.90 16.91
C GLU A 14 -22.84 4.20 16.08
N VAL A 15 -22.54 5.38 16.63
CA VAL A 15 -22.67 6.68 15.90
C VAL A 15 -21.72 6.73 14.72
N LEU A 16 -20.46 6.30 14.92
CA LEU A 16 -19.51 6.18 13.81
C LEU A 16 -19.97 5.12 12.80
N GLY A 17 -20.61 4.04 13.26
CA GLY A 17 -21.20 3.01 12.42
C GLY A 17 -22.33 3.53 11.52
N ASP A 18 -23.19 4.41 12.04
CA ASP A 18 -24.21 5.08 11.24
C ASP A 18 -23.58 5.95 10.14
N VAL A 19 -22.56 6.73 10.49
CA VAL A 19 -21.82 7.58 9.55
C VAL A 19 -21.09 6.74 8.49
N TYR A 20 -20.45 5.63 8.90
CA TYR A 20 -19.85 4.67 7.97
C TYR A 20 -20.90 4.13 6.98
N ARG A 21 -22.07 3.70 7.48
CA ARG A 21 -23.14 3.15 6.64
C ARG A 21 -23.67 4.19 5.63
N GLU A 22 -23.76 5.46 6.02
CA GLU A 22 -24.14 6.56 5.12
C GLU A 22 -23.14 6.72 3.98
N PHE A 23 -21.85 6.86 4.30
CA PHE A 23 -20.79 7.01 3.29
C PHE A 23 -20.59 5.75 2.42
N ALA A 24 -20.69 4.57 3.02
CA ALA A 24 -20.59 3.31 2.27
C ALA A 24 -21.73 3.17 1.25
N ALA A 25 -22.93 3.66 1.57
CA ALA A 25 -24.08 3.65 0.68
C ALA A 25 -24.02 4.73 -0.41
N GLY A 26 -23.47 5.91 -0.11
CA GLY A 26 -23.35 7.02 -1.06
C GLY A 26 -22.16 6.92 -2.03
N SER A 27 -21.37 5.84 -1.95
CA SER A 27 -20.14 5.61 -2.72
C SER A 27 -18.97 6.52 -2.35
N GLU A 28 -19.03 7.20 -1.19
CA GLU A 28 -17.92 7.88 -0.54
C GLU A 28 -16.98 6.87 0.15
N ILE A 29 -16.33 6.02 -0.67
CA ILE A 29 -15.50 4.90 -0.20
C ILE A 29 -14.37 5.37 0.71
N ARG A 30 -13.79 6.55 0.44
CA ARG A 30 -12.70 7.12 1.25
C ARG A 30 -13.18 7.45 2.67
N GLU A 31 -14.27 8.20 2.76
CA GLU A 31 -14.86 8.62 4.02
C GLU A 31 -15.31 7.38 4.82
N ALA A 32 -15.86 6.37 4.13
CA ALA A 32 -16.22 5.10 4.75
C ALA A 32 -15.01 4.37 5.39
N ILE A 33 -13.87 4.26 4.69
CA ILE A 33 -12.69 3.59 5.24
C ILE A 33 -12.03 4.39 6.37
N GLU A 34 -12.03 5.73 6.32
CA GLU A 34 -11.52 6.57 7.40
C GLU A 34 -12.34 6.36 8.68
N ILE A 35 -13.67 6.29 8.55
CA ILE A 35 -14.57 6.03 9.67
C ILE A 35 -14.36 4.61 10.23
N LEU A 36 -14.11 3.59 9.40
CA LEU A 36 -13.77 2.24 9.89
C LEU A 36 -12.49 2.23 10.74
N GLY A 37 -11.46 2.99 10.34
CA GLY A 37 -10.26 3.18 11.15
C GLY A 37 -10.55 3.84 12.50
N LEU A 38 -11.41 4.86 12.52
CA LEU A 38 -11.84 5.52 13.77
C LEU A 38 -12.67 4.58 14.67
N ILE A 39 -13.58 3.81 14.10
CA ILE A 39 -14.36 2.78 14.81
C ILE A 39 -13.41 1.81 15.50
N ALA A 40 -12.36 1.36 14.81
CA ALA A 40 -11.39 0.44 15.36
C ALA A 40 -10.53 1.03 16.50
N ILE A 41 -10.37 2.35 16.58
CA ILE A 41 -9.68 3.01 17.69
C ILE A 41 -10.54 3.00 18.97
N THR A 42 -11.87 2.99 18.85
CA THR A 42 -12.77 3.02 20.02
C THR A 42 -12.62 1.79 20.92
N GLY A 43 -12.33 0.62 20.34
CA GLY A 43 -12.15 -0.63 21.06
C GLY A 43 -13.43 -1.20 21.72
N ASP A 44 -14.59 -0.62 21.43
CA ASP A 44 -15.89 -1.05 21.98
C ASP A 44 -16.34 -2.40 21.35
N PRO A 45 -17.09 -3.26 22.07
CA PRO A 45 -17.81 -4.39 21.47
C PRO A 45 -18.53 -4.09 20.15
N ASP A 46 -19.14 -2.92 20.00
CA ASP A 46 -19.87 -2.52 18.79
C ASP A 46 -18.93 -2.30 17.60
N ALA A 47 -17.69 -1.89 17.84
CA ALA A 47 -16.67 -1.76 16.79
C ALA A 47 -16.40 -3.11 16.10
N HIS A 48 -16.41 -4.20 16.87
CA HIS A 48 -16.21 -5.54 16.34
C HIS A 48 -17.36 -5.95 15.41
N LEU A 49 -18.60 -5.60 15.78
CA LEU A 49 -19.79 -5.92 14.99
C LEU A 49 -19.78 -5.16 13.65
N ILE A 50 -19.47 -3.86 13.69
CA ILE A 50 -19.45 -3.02 12.49
C ILE A 50 -18.32 -3.43 11.53
N LEU A 51 -17.13 -3.74 12.06
CA LEU A 51 -16.03 -4.25 11.24
C LEU A 51 -16.38 -5.61 10.62
N ARG A 52 -17.04 -6.51 11.37
CA ARG A 52 -17.52 -7.79 10.81
C ARG A 52 -18.61 -7.61 9.76
N GLU A 53 -19.49 -6.63 9.91
CA GLU A 53 -20.48 -6.26 8.89
C GLU A 53 -19.78 -5.76 7.60
N ALA A 54 -18.78 -4.89 7.75
CA ALA A 54 -18.03 -4.31 6.64
C ALA A 54 -17.23 -5.35 5.82
N LEU A 55 -16.89 -6.52 6.40
CA LEU A 55 -16.32 -7.65 5.66
C LEU A 55 -17.27 -8.18 4.56
N GLY A 56 -18.58 -7.96 4.66
CA GLY A 56 -19.57 -8.36 3.66
C GLY A 56 -19.81 -7.31 2.56
N HIS A 57 -19.12 -6.17 2.59
CA HIS A 57 -19.39 -5.07 1.67
C HIS A 57 -19.02 -5.41 0.22
N GLN A 58 -19.72 -4.84 -0.77
CA GLN A 58 -19.46 -5.11 -2.19
C GLN A 58 -18.09 -4.57 -2.66
N THR A 59 -17.65 -3.46 -2.08
CA THR A 59 -16.35 -2.84 -2.35
C THR A 59 -15.21 -3.58 -1.63
N ALA A 60 -14.21 -4.05 -2.40
CA ALA A 60 -13.03 -4.74 -1.88
C ALA A 60 -12.23 -3.92 -0.85
N LEU A 61 -12.08 -2.61 -1.08
CA LEU A 61 -11.36 -1.71 -0.16
C LEU A 61 -11.99 -1.67 1.23
N ILE A 62 -13.32 -1.58 1.31
CA ILE A 62 -14.04 -1.58 2.59
C ILE A 62 -13.87 -2.92 3.31
N ARG A 63 -13.99 -4.04 2.59
CA ARG A 63 -13.75 -5.38 3.17
C ARG A 63 -12.33 -5.50 3.71
N ARG A 64 -11.35 -5.00 2.97
CA ARG A 64 -9.94 -5.12 3.34
C ARG A 64 -9.57 -4.23 4.53
N THR A 65 -10.00 -2.97 4.54
CA THR A 65 -9.83 -2.09 5.71
C THR A 65 -10.46 -2.71 6.94
N ALA A 66 -11.69 -3.24 6.82
CA ALA A 66 -12.35 -3.91 7.92
C ALA A 66 -11.59 -5.15 8.41
N ALA A 67 -11.01 -5.95 7.50
CA ALA A 67 -10.19 -7.11 7.87
C ALA A 67 -8.93 -6.72 8.63
N ILE A 68 -8.19 -5.71 8.16
CA ILE A 68 -6.96 -5.21 8.81
C ILE A 68 -7.27 -4.70 10.21
N GLU A 69 -8.30 -3.85 10.33
CA GLU A 69 -8.66 -3.26 11.62
C GLU A 69 -9.22 -4.30 12.61
N LEU A 70 -9.97 -5.30 12.11
CA LEU A 70 -10.47 -6.39 12.94
C LEU A 70 -9.33 -7.29 13.44
N GLU A 71 -8.36 -7.61 12.58
CA GLU A 71 -7.15 -8.34 12.98
C GLU A 71 -6.35 -7.55 14.03
N ARG A 72 -6.18 -6.24 13.84
CA ARG A 72 -5.50 -5.37 14.81
C ARG A 72 -6.20 -5.36 16.17
N LEU A 73 -7.53 -5.38 16.19
CA LEU A 73 -8.33 -5.39 17.42
C LEU A 73 -8.35 -6.75 18.13
N THR A 74 -8.41 -7.85 17.38
CA THR A 74 -8.72 -9.18 17.92
C THR A 74 -7.53 -10.13 17.92
N GLY A 75 -6.52 -9.87 17.10
CA GLY A 75 -5.45 -10.81 16.76
C GLY A 75 -5.91 -11.98 15.87
N GLU A 76 -7.17 -11.99 15.43
CA GLU A 76 -7.70 -13.03 14.54
C GLU A 76 -7.57 -12.60 13.07
N VAL A 77 -6.84 -13.40 12.29
CA VAL A 77 -6.75 -13.20 10.84
C VAL A 77 -8.11 -13.51 10.21
N SER A 78 -8.68 -12.54 9.50
CA SER A 78 -9.95 -12.73 8.80
C SER A 78 -9.78 -13.63 7.58
N THR A 79 -10.58 -14.70 7.47
CA THR A 79 -10.56 -15.66 6.36
C THR A 79 -11.46 -15.26 5.19
N VAL A 80 -12.04 -14.06 5.24
CA VAL A 80 -12.93 -13.55 4.21
C VAL A 80 -12.13 -13.26 2.95
N ASP A 81 -12.64 -13.73 1.81
CA ASP A 81 -12.09 -13.36 0.50
C ASP A 81 -12.23 -11.85 0.31
N ILE A 82 -11.13 -11.14 0.54
CA ILE A 82 -11.07 -9.68 0.40
C ILE A 82 -11.26 -9.25 -1.05
N GLY A 83 -11.23 -10.19 -2.01
CA GLY A 83 -11.58 -10.01 -3.40
C GLY A 83 -10.60 -9.08 -4.12
N VAL A 84 -9.77 -9.67 -4.98
CA VAL A 84 -8.98 -8.95 -5.97
C VAL A 84 -9.95 -8.63 -7.12
N ASP A 85 -10.53 -7.43 -7.16
CA ASP A 85 -11.38 -7.06 -8.29
C ASP A 85 -10.49 -6.82 -9.51
N ASN A 86 -10.22 -7.89 -10.26
CA ASN A 86 -9.90 -7.94 -11.69
C ASN A 86 -9.65 -9.40 -12.09
N GLY A 87 -10.54 -9.94 -12.93
CA GLY A 87 -10.51 -11.32 -13.43
C GLY A 87 -9.28 -11.69 -14.26
N LEU A 88 -8.13 -11.84 -13.61
CA LEU A 88 -6.94 -12.52 -14.12
C LEU A 88 -6.88 -13.90 -13.46
N GLU A 89 -7.33 -14.93 -14.16
CA GLU A 89 -7.01 -16.32 -13.78
C GLU A 89 -5.48 -16.49 -13.85
N LEU A 90 -4.87 -16.72 -12.68
CA LEU A 90 -3.46 -17.08 -12.59
C LEU A 90 -3.26 -18.50 -13.15
N PRO A 91 -2.19 -18.75 -13.92
CA PRO A 91 -1.95 -20.05 -14.54
C PRO A 91 -1.76 -21.18 -13.50
N PRO A 92 -2.07 -22.44 -13.84
CA PRO A 92 -2.21 -23.56 -12.89
C PRO A 92 -0.94 -24.02 -12.16
N GLU A 93 0.21 -23.40 -12.42
CA GLU A 93 1.52 -23.82 -11.90
C GLU A 93 1.81 -23.34 -10.47
N VAL A 94 0.89 -22.61 -9.83
CA VAL A 94 1.01 -22.08 -8.45
C VAL A 94 0.51 -23.08 -7.37
N LEU A 95 0.44 -24.39 -7.67
CA LEU A 95 -0.05 -25.42 -6.73
C LEU A 95 1.04 -26.12 -5.89
N SER A 96 2.28 -25.67 -5.94
CA SER A 96 3.16 -25.83 -4.77
C SER A 96 3.07 -24.54 -3.98
N ALA A 97 2.57 -24.59 -2.74
CA ALA A 97 2.61 -23.44 -1.84
C ALA A 97 3.99 -22.77 -1.97
N PRO A 98 4.07 -21.48 -2.37
CA PRO A 98 5.36 -20.83 -2.49
C PRO A 98 6.10 -21.02 -1.16
N PRO A 99 7.42 -21.26 -1.17
CA PRO A 99 8.18 -21.28 0.07
C PRO A 99 7.82 -20.02 0.85
N SER A 100 7.54 -20.18 2.15
CA SER A 100 7.18 -19.07 3.03
C SER A 100 8.14 -17.92 2.77
N TYR A 101 7.60 -16.76 2.36
CA TYR A 101 8.41 -15.60 2.05
C TYR A 101 9.26 -15.24 3.28
N ASP A 102 10.58 -15.31 3.11
CA ASP A 102 11.54 -14.84 4.10
C ASP A 102 12.00 -13.44 3.68
N PRO A 103 11.50 -12.37 4.32
CA PRO A 103 11.82 -11.00 3.92
C PRO A 103 13.30 -10.66 4.12
N THR A 104 14.08 -11.51 4.80
CA THR A 104 15.52 -11.29 5.03
C THR A 104 16.40 -11.78 3.88
N ARG A 105 15.84 -12.44 2.86
CA ARG A 105 16.60 -13.09 1.79
C ARG A 105 16.06 -12.77 0.40
N ILE A 106 16.98 -12.67 -0.56
CA ILE A 106 16.65 -12.57 -1.97
C ILE A 106 16.33 -13.98 -2.51
N ASP A 107 15.13 -14.17 -3.02
CA ASP A 107 14.68 -15.34 -3.77
C ASP A 107 14.96 -15.12 -5.27
N TRP A 108 16.16 -15.53 -5.68
CA TRP A 108 16.58 -15.49 -7.08
C TRP A 108 15.69 -16.34 -8.01
N GLY A 109 14.99 -17.35 -7.48
CA GLY A 109 14.04 -18.14 -8.23
C GLY A 109 12.80 -17.32 -8.60
N TYR A 110 12.28 -16.55 -7.63
CA TYR A 110 11.18 -15.62 -7.83
C TYR A 110 11.56 -14.46 -8.76
N LEU A 111 12.72 -13.82 -8.54
CA LEU A 111 13.19 -12.73 -9.40
C LEU A 111 13.38 -13.15 -10.87
N ARG A 112 13.88 -14.38 -11.12
CA ARG A 112 13.96 -14.91 -12.49
C ARG A 112 12.60 -15.06 -13.17
N ARG A 113 11.53 -15.35 -12.41
CA ARG A 113 10.16 -15.41 -12.96
C ARG A 113 9.58 -14.02 -13.20
N LEU A 114 9.96 -13.02 -12.39
CA LEU A 114 9.57 -11.63 -12.61
C LEU A 114 10.27 -10.99 -13.82
N GLY A 115 11.45 -11.48 -14.18
CA GLY A 115 12.26 -10.93 -15.25
C GLY A 115 13.08 -9.71 -14.82
N GLU A 116 13.79 -9.12 -15.77
CA GLU A 116 14.70 -7.99 -15.51
C GLU A 116 13.96 -6.68 -15.19
N ALA A 117 12.79 -6.49 -15.82
CA ALA A 117 12.06 -5.24 -15.80
C ALA A 117 10.53 -5.41 -15.61
N PRO A 118 10.06 -6.08 -14.54
CA PRO A 118 8.64 -6.18 -14.24
C PRO A 118 8.02 -4.79 -14.06
N GLU A 119 6.74 -4.65 -14.41
CA GLU A 119 6.02 -3.38 -14.31
C GLU A 119 4.99 -3.44 -13.17
N LEU A 120 5.12 -2.55 -12.18
CA LEU A 120 4.10 -2.30 -11.18
C LEU A 120 3.04 -1.39 -11.77
N VAL A 121 1.82 -1.90 -11.92
CA VAL A 121 0.64 -1.17 -12.40
C VAL A 121 -0.18 -0.77 -11.18
N THR A 122 -0.28 0.54 -10.95
CA THR A 122 -1.04 1.13 -9.86
C THR A 122 -2.26 1.87 -10.39
N GLU A 123 -3.46 1.39 -10.03
CA GLU A 123 -4.69 2.15 -10.21
C GLU A 123 -4.85 3.09 -9.03
N THR A 124 -5.05 4.38 -9.27
CA THR A 124 -5.22 5.39 -8.22
C THR A 124 -6.55 6.12 -8.39
N THR A 125 -6.96 6.89 -7.37
CA THR A 125 -8.10 7.82 -7.46
C THR A 125 -7.95 8.88 -8.56
N ARG A 126 -6.74 9.07 -9.11
CA ARG A 126 -6.45 10.05 -10.17
C ARG A 126 -6.24 9.42 -11.55
N GLY A 127 -6.19 8.09 -11.62
CA GLY A 127 -5.92 7.31 -12.84
C GLY A 127 -4.78 6.30 -12.66
N ARG A 128 -4.40 5.66 -13.76
CA ARG A 128 -3.38 4.61 -13.78
C ARG A 128 -1.96 5.15 -13.87
N ILE A 129 -1.05 4.56 -13.12
CA ILE A 129 0.40 4.75 -13.25
C ILE A 129 1.05 3.40 -13.52
N ARG A 130 2.02 3.34 -14.44
CA ARG A 130 2.83 2.12 -14.65
C ARG A 130 4.30 2.44 -14.36
N ILE A 131 4.90 1.66 -13.47
CA ILE A 131 6.27 1.80 -13.01
C ILE A 131 7.07 0.60 -13.46
N ARG A 132 8.08 0.79 -14.31
CA ARG A 132 9.06 -0.25 -14.61
C ARG A 132 10.04 -0.36 -13.46
N MET A 133 10.17 -1.54 -12.87
CA MET A 133 11.10 -1.83 -11.79
C MET A 133 12.42 -2.43 -12.33
N PHE A 134 13.51 -2.30 -11.59
CA PHE A 134 14.86 -2.69 -12.01
C PHE A 134 15.40 -3.84 -11.14
N THR A 135 15.09 -5.08 -11.53
CA THR A 135 15.45 -6.27 -10.75
C THR A 135 16.96 -6.39 -10.50
N GLU A 136 17.80 -6.01 -11.47
CA GLU A 136 19.25 -6.09 -11.30
C GLU A 136 19.83 -5.03 -10.36
N HIS A 137 19.17 -3.87 -10.25
CA HIS A 137 19.70 -2.72 -9.50
C HIS A 137 19.18 -2.64 -8.07
N ALA A 138 18.02 -3.24 -7.80
CA ALA A 138 17.41 -3.29 -6.48
C ALA A 138 16.62 -4.61 -6.26
N PRO A 139 17.27 -5.79 -6.37
CA PRO A 139 16.60 -7.08 -6.34
C PRO A 139 15.76 -7.32 -5.06
N HIS A 140 16.26 -6.94 -3.89
CA HIS A 140 15.53 -7.12 -2.63
C HIS A 140 14.31 -6.19 -2.56
N THR A 141 14.47 -4.95 -3.04
CA THR A 141 13.39 -3.96 -3.13
C THR A 141 12.30 -4.43 -4.09
N VAL A 142 12.66 -4.80 -5.33
CA VAL A 142 11.71 -5.26 -6.35
C VAL A 142 10.95 -6.50 -5.88
N GLN A 143 11.64 -7.47 -5.30
CA GLN A 143 10.99 -8.64 -4.69
C GLN A 143 9.95 -8.22 -3.64
N THR A 144 10.33 -7.32 -2.75
CA THR A 144 9.47 -6.89 -1.64
C THR A 144 8.22 -6.18 -2.15
N ILE A 145 8.39 -5.19 -3.04
CA ILE A 145 7.26 -4.49 -3.67
C ILE A 145 6.34 -5.47 -4.40
N ALA A 146 6.91 -6.43 -5.14
CA ALA A 146 6.12 -7.40 -5.90
C ALA A 146 5.32 -8.35 -5.00
N ARG A 147 5.93 -8.89 -3.95
CA ARG A 147 5.25 -9.77 -2.98
C ARG A 147 4.14 -9.04 -2.24
N LEU A 148 4.41 -7.83 -1.75
CA LEU A 148 3.39 -6.99 -1.10
C LEU A 148 2.24 -6.67 -2.08
N SER A 149 2.52 -6.47 -3.36
CA SER A 149 1.50 -6.25 -4.39
C SER A 149 0.66 -7.50 -4.70
N GLU A 150 1.30 -8.68 -4.75
CA GLU A 150 0.62 -9.98 -4.92
C GLU A 150 -0.31 -10.32 -3.74
N GLU A 151 0.10 -9.96 -2.52
CA GLU A 151 -0.71 -10.04 -1.29
C GLU A 151 -1.79 -8.94 -1.24
N GLY A 152 -1.84 -8.08 -2.25
CA GLY A 152 -2.75 -6.95 -2.32
C GLY A 152 -2.45 -5.86 -1.31
N ARG A 153 -1.32 -5.87 -0.59
CA ARG A 153 -1.04 -5.03 0.58
C ARG A 153 -1.08 -3.51 0.31
N TYR A 154 -0.91 -3.09 -0.93
CA TYR A 154 -0.99 -1.69 -1.35
C TYR A 154 -2.40 -1.17 -1.65
N ASP A 155 -3.41 -2.03 -1.76
CA ASP A 155 -4.77 -1.58 -2.07
C ASP A 155 -5.32 -0.70 -0.93
N GLY A 156 -5.95 0.42 -1.26
CA GLY A 156 -6.41 1.42 -0.30
C GLY A 156 -5.31 2.22 0.38
N VAL A 157 -4.03 2.00 0.07
CA VAL A 157 -2.93 2.76 0.69
C VAL A 157 -2.90 4.19 0.16
N ALA A 158 -2.78 5.15 1.07
CA ALA A 158 -2.75 6.56 0.73
C ALA A 158 -1.35 7.04 0.28
N PHE A 159 -1.33 8.02 -0.62
CA PHE A 159 -0.22 8.94 -0.79
C PHE A 159 -0.23 9.96 0.36
N HIS A 160 0.24 9.54 1.53
CA HIS A 160 0.20 10.31 2.77
C HIS A 160 1.12 11.53 2.77
N ARG A 161 2.09 11.60 1.85
CA ARG A 161 3.02 12.74 1.75
C ARG A 161 3.24 13.15 0.30
N VAL A 162 2.67 14.29 -0.06
CA VAL A 162 2.82 14.89 -1.39
C VAL A 162 3.41 16.28 -1.26
N ILE A 163 4.61 16.47 -1.81
CA ILE A 163 5.29 17.76 -1.82
C ILE A 163 5.44 18.23 -3.28
N PRO A 164 4.73 19.29 -3.68
CA PRO A 164 4.83 19.84 -5.04
C PRO A 164 6.28 20.11 -5.44
N ASN A 165 6.62 19.77 -6.69
CA ASN A 165 7.98 19.87 -7.23
C ASN A 165 9.06 19.10 -6.45
N PHE A 166 8.67 18.11 -5.65
CA PHE A 166 9.61 17.25 -4.95
C PHE A 166 9.25 15.78 -5.14
N VAL A 167 8.36 15.23 -4.31
CA VAL A 167 7.98 13.81 -4.36
C VAL A 167 6.51 13.59 -4.03
N VAL A 168 5.95 12.52 -4.59
CA VAL A 168 4.71 11.86 -4.15
C VAL A 168 5.12 10.57 -3.44
N GLN A 169 4.84 10.47 -2.15
CA GLN A 169 5.22 9.34 -1.31
C GLN A 169 3.98 8.63 -0.77
N GLY A 170 4.01 7.30 -0.83
CA GLY A 170 2.97 6.40 -0.35
C GLY A 170 3.57 5.05 0.04
N GLY A 171 2.71 4.03 0.09
CA GLY A 171 3.16 2.66 0.35
C GLY A 171 3.33 2.29 1.83
N ASP A 172 2.72 3.05 2.74
CA ASP A 172 2.57 2.61 4.14
C ASP A 172 1.47 1.54 4.16
N VAL A 173 1.84 0.27 4.23
CA VAL A 173 0.91 -0.87 4.07
C VAL A 173 0.25 -1.31 5.38
N GLU A 174 0.66 -0.75 6.51
CA GLU A 174 0.08 -0.97 7.84
C GLU A 174 -0.60 0.29 8.39
N GLY A 175 -0.41 1.46 7.76
CA GLY A 175 -0.97 2.71 8.23
C GLY A 175 -1.26 3.71 7.13
N PHE A 176 -2.05 4.73 7.46
CA PHE A 176 -2.36 5.86 6.58
C PHE A 176 -1.47 7.08 6.85
N SER A 177 -0.65 7.04 7.91
CA SER A 177 0.07 8.21 8.44
C SER A 177 1.52 8.35 7.96
N GLY A 178 2.07 7.33 7.28
CA GLY A 178 3.47 7.29 6.87
C GLY A 178 4.42 6.76 7.94
N MET A 179 3.89 6.25 9.05
CA MET A 179 4.65 5.71 10.18
C MET A 179 4.69 4.18 10.22
N GLY A 180 3.89 3.51 9.39
CA GLY A 180 3.87 2.06 9.30
C GLY A 180 4.80 1.50 8.21
N GLY A 181 4.76 0.19 8.06
CA GLY A 181 5.60 -0.57 7.13
C GLY A 181 5.02 -1.96 6.90
N PRO A 182 5.82 -2.93 6.42
CA PRO A 182 5.34 -4.28 6.17
C PRO A 182 5.54 -5.25 7.34
N GLY A 183 5.93 -4.76 8.51
CA GLY A 183 6.30 -5.57 9.69
C GLY A 183 7.75 -6.06 9.70
N PHE A 184 8.57 -5.63 8.73
CA PHE A 184 9.99 -5.97 8.60
C PHE A 184 10.75 -4.86 7.86
N GLU A 185 12.08 -4.92 7.92
CA GLU A 185 12.99 -4.02 7.21
C GLU A 185 13.83 -4.78 6.18
N ILE A 186 14.23 -4.11 5.09
CA ILE A 186 15.10 -4.64 4.04
C ILE A 186 16.40 -3.83 3.95
N THR A 187 17.42 -4.44 3.34
CA THR A 187 18.74 -3.81 3.19
C THR A 187 18.68 -2.67 2.17
N THR A 188 19.39 -1.57 2.44
CA THR A 188 19.55 -0.48 1.48
C THR A 188 20.35 -0.94 0.25
N GLU A 189 19.77 -0.84 -0.93
CA GLU A 189 20.39 -1.15 -2.23
C GLU A 189 20.78 0.13 -2.99
N LEU A 190 21.76 0.87 -2.46
CA LEU A 190 22.26 2.08 -3.11
C LEU A 190 22.82 1.75 -4.50
N ASN A 191 22.46 2.55 -5.49
CA ASN A 191 22.94 2.43 -6.86
C ASN A 191 23.30 3.79 -7.47
N GLY A 192 23.95 3.76 -8.64
CA GLY A 192 24.42 4.95 -9.34
C GLY A 192 23.39 5.60 -10.26
N ILE A 193 22.11 5.23 -10.15
CA ILE A 193 21.04 5.80 -10.99
C ILE A 193 20.69 7.16 -10.41
N PRO A 194 20.81 8.26 -11.19
CA PRO A 194 20.45 9.58 -10.70
C PRO A 194 18.93 9.75 -10.63
N PHE A 195 18.45 10.47 -9.62
CA PHE A 195 17.06 10.86 -9.51
C PHE A 195 16.71 11.92 -10.54
N GLN A 196 15.80 11.56 -11.41
CA GLN A 196 15.19 12.41 -12.42
C GLN A 196 13.66 12.40 -12.23
N ARG A 197 12.96 13.26 -12.98
CA ARG A 197 11.50 13.25 -12.99
C ARG A 197 10.98 11.87 -13.41
N GLY A 198 10.15 11.26 -12.58
CA GLY A 198 9.58 9.92 -12.80
C GLY A 198 10.40 8.78 -12.18
N SER A 199 11.59 9.05 -11.64
CA SER A 199 12.34 8.04 -10.86
C SER A 199 11.52 7.62 -9.62
N VAL A 200 11.57 6.32 -9.30
CA VAL A 200 10.91 5.75 -8.13
C VAL A 200 11.96 5.27 -7.14
N GLY A 201 11.92 5.85 -5.94
CA GLY A 201 12.87 5.59 -4.87
C GLY A 201 12.22 4.94 -3.66
N MET A 202 13.00 4.15 -2.92
CA MET A 202 12.55 3.55 -1.67
C MET A 202 12.68 4.55 -0.52
N ALA A 203 11.62 4.74 0.26
CA ALA A 203 11.67 5.59 1.44
C ALA A 203 12.39 4.88 2.60
N ARG A 204 13.06 5.66 3.46
CA ARG A 204 13.82 5.15 4.60
C ARG A 204 13.93 6.18 5.72
N LEU A 205 14.11 5.71 6.96
CA LEU A 205 14.43 6.54 8.13
C LEU A 205 15.94 6.56 8.45
N GLY A 206 16.66 5.58 7.92
CA GLY A 206 18.10 5.39 8.04
C GLY A 206 18.58 4.31 7.08
N LYS A 207 19.84 3.90 7.21
CA LYS A 207 20.35 2.74 6.47
C LYS A 207 19.67 1.47 6.97
N ASP A 208 19.26 0.61 6.03
CA ASP A 208 18.64 -0.70 6.25
C ASP A 208 17.32 -0.59 7.06
N THR A 209 16.49 0.39 6.73
CA THR A 209 15.15 0.65 7.34
C THR A 209 14.04 0.76 6.30
N GLU A 210 14.37 0.44 5.06
CA GLU A 210 13.43 0.35 3.96
C GLU A 210 12.43 -0.78 4.23
N GLY A 211 11.20 -0.67 3.72
CA GLY A 211 10.18 -1.69 3.93
C GLY A 211 9.21 -1.75 2.76
N SER A 212 8.12 -0.97 2.84
CA SER A 212 7.07 -0.93 1.82
C SER A 212 6.87 0.45 1.20
N GLN A 213 7.31 1.51 1.88
CA GLN A 213 7.07 2.88 1.46
C GLN A 213 8.00 3.28 0.31
N PHE A 214 7.43 3.90 -0.72
CA PHE A 214 8.17 4.39 -1.88
C PHE A 214 7.73 5.81 -2.23
N PHE A 215 8.54 6.48 -3.05
CA PHE A 215 8.22 7.80 -3.57
C PHE A 215 8.53 7.93 -5.06
N ILE A 216 7.77 8.78 -5.74
CA ILE A 216 7.94 9.13 -7.15
C ILE A 216 8.45 10.57 -7.23
N ALA A 217 9.56 10.80 -7.92
CA ALA A 217 10.17 12.11 -8.07
C ALA A 217 9.40 12.97 -9.09
N HIS A 218 8.97 14.18 -8.69
CA HIS A 218 8.32 15.15 -9.57
C HIS A 218 9.30 15.89 -10.48
N THR A 219 10.57 15.93 -10.10
CA THR A 219 11.64 16.67 -10.78
C THR A 219 12.97 15.95 -10.59
N MET A 220 14.06 16.53 -11.07
CA MET A 220 15.41 16.05 -10.74
C MET A 220 15.74 16.29 -9.26
N LEU A 221 16.24 15.28 -8.56
CA LEU A 221 16.53 15.35 -7.13
C LEU A 221 17.98 14.94 -6.82
N PRO A 222 18.99 15.68 -7.33
CA PRO A 222 20.40 15.28 -7.22
C PRO A 222 20.91 15.18 -5.77
N HIS A 223 20.22 15.80 -4.81
CA HIS A 223 20.54 15.69 -3.39
C HIS A 223 20.11 14.34 -2.77
N LEU A 224 19.35 13.53 -3.50
CA LEU A 224 18.99 12.15 -3.13
C LEU A 224 19.90 11.10 -3.81
N ASP A 225 20.68 11.50 -4.83
CA ASP A 225 21.55 10.59 -5.61
C ASP A 225 22.55 9.87 -4.70
N GLY A 226 22.65 8.54 -4.85
CA GLY A 226 23.50 7.69 -4.01
C GLY A 226 23.09 7.65 -2.52
N GLY A 227 22.03 8.36 -2.13
CA GLY A 227 21.49 8.40 -0.79
C GLY A 227 20.19 7.62 -0.63
N TYR A 228 19.59 7.12 -1.70
CA TYR A 228 18.37 6.30 -1.67
C TYR A 228 18.44 5.22 -2.76
N THR A 229 17.77 4.11 -2.54
CA THR A 229 17.60 3.06 -3.57
C THR A 229 16.65 3.54 -4.65
N VAL A 230 17.15 3.73 -5.88
CA VAL A 230 16.28 3.88 -7.06
C VAL A 230 15.95 2.48 -7.57
N PHE A 231 14.68 2.08 -7.52
CA PHE A 231 14.27 0.73 -7.93
C PHE A 231 13.39 0.72 -9.18
N GLY A 232 13.01 1.88 -9.72
CA GLY A 232 12.18 1.92 -10.91
C GLY A 232 11.94 3.31 -11.49
N TRP A 233 11.07 3.35 -12.49
CA TRP A 233 10.73 4.55 -13.24
C TRP A 233 9.29 4.52 -13.77
N VAL A 234 8.59 5.64 -13.71
CA VAL A 234 7.25 5.82 -14.29
C VAL A 234 7.32 5.80 -15.81
N VAL A 235 6.81 4.73 -16.43
CA VAL A 235 6.75 4.56 -17.89
C VAL A 235 5.41 4.99 -18.50
N GLU A 236 4.36 5.10 -17.67
CA GLU A 236 3.04 5.60 -18.06
C GLU A 236 2.39 6.32 -16.87
N GLY A 237 1.65 7.40 -17.15
CA GLY A 237 0.88 8.11 -16.13
C GLY A 237 1.65 9.17 -15.34
N MET A 238 2.72 9.76 -15.90
CA MET A 238 3.41 10.87 -15.23
C MET A 238 2.51 12.10 -15.04
N ASP A 239 1.55 12.32 -15.94
CA ASP A 239 0.52 13.36 -15.78
C ASP A 239 -0.48 13.00 -14.66
N ILE A 240 -0.68 11.72 -14.38
CA ILE A 240 -1.45 11.25 -13.21
C ILE A 240 -0.69 11.58 -11.93
N VAL A 241 0.62 11.26 -11.91
CA VAL A 241 1.50 11.58 -10.78
C VAL A 241 1.44 13.07 -10.44
N ASP A 242 1.49 13.96 -11.44
CA ASP A 242 1.37 15.41 -11.22
C ASP A 242 0.01 15.84 -10.63
N ARG A 243 -1.04 15.06 -10.84
CA ARG A 243 -2.40 15.31 -10.31
C ARG A 243 -2.64 14.69 -8.94
N ILE A 244 -1.75 13.82 -8.46
CA ILE A 244 -1.86 13.24 -7.12
C ILE A 244 -1.72 14.35 -6.08
N THR A 245 -2.66 14.35 -5.15
CA THR A 245 -2.71 15.18 -3.95
C THR A 245 -2.59 14.29 -2.72
N GLN A 246 -2.27 14.90 -1.58
CA GLN A 246 -2.23 14.17 -0.32
C GLN A 246 -3.57 13.46 -0.07
N ASP A 247 -3.49 12.24 0.46
CA ASP A 247 -4.62 11.34 0.75
C ASP A 247 -5.32 10.72 -0.47
N ASP A 248 -4.84 10.98 -1.70
CA ASP A 248 -5.24 10.14 -2.84
C ASP A 248 -4.81 8.69 -2.61
N LEU A 249 -5.60 7.75 -3.11
CA LEU A 249 -5.43 6.32 -2.79
C LEU A 249 -4.86 5.55 -3.97
N ILE A 250 -4.03 4.56 -3.65
CA ILE A 250 -3.74 3.42 -4.51
C ILE A 250 -4.94 2.47 -4.39
N LEU A 251 -5.81 2.45 -5.39
CA LEU A 251 -6.98 1.55 -5.41
C LEU A 251 -6.54 0.09 -5.57
N SER A 252 -5.53 -0.15 -6.42
CA SER A 252 -4.88 -1.45 -6.53
C SER A 252 -3.44 -1.31 -7.02
N ALA A 253 -2.56 -2.25 -6.65
CA ALA A 253 -1.21 -2.36 -7.20
C ALA A 253 -0.91 -3.81 -7.60
N ARG A 254 -0.58 -4.05 -8.87
CA ARG A 254 -0.31 -5.40 -9.41
C ARG A 254 0.97 -5.40 -10.21
N VAL A 255 1.70 -6.52 -10.18
CA VAL A 255 2.92 -6.68 -10.97
C VAL A 255 2.62 -7.46 -12.24
N GLU A 256 3.02 -6.89 -13.37
CA GLU A 256 2.97 -7.51 -14.69
C GLU A 256 4.40 -7.87 -15.13
N VAL A 257 4.59 -9.11 -15.56
CA VAL A 257 5.84 -9.57 -16.19
C VAL A 257 5.76 -9.25 -17.68
N ARG A 258 6.85 -8.71 -18.23
CA ARG A 258 7.00 -8.51 -19.67
C ARG A 258 8.14 -9.39 -20.17
N ASP A 259 7.85 -10.16 -21.21
CA ASP A 259 8.81 -10.97 -21.97
C ASP A 259 9.73 -10.09 -22.84
#